data_AF-A0A1E4TWW6-F1
#
_entry.id   AF-A0A1E4TWW6-F1
#
_cell.length_a   1.000
_cell.length_b   1.000
_cell.length_c   1.000
_cell.angle_alpha   90.00
_cell.angle_beta   90.00
_cell.angle_gamma   90.00
#
_symmetry.space_group_name_H-M   'P 1'
#
loop_
_entity.id
_entity.type
_entity.pdbx_description
1 polymer ?
#
loop_
_entity_poly.entity_id
_entity_poly.type
_entity_poly.pdbx_seq_one_letter_code
_entity_poly.pdbx_strand_id
1 'polypeptide(L)'
;MTSFDPYKRPPVWIMRQAGRYLPEYHEVKGGRDFFETCRDAEIASEITIQPIEHFEGLIDAAIIFSDILVIPQAMGMEVEMIEKQGPHFVDPLRKPEDLLKLNEKVDIEKELVPLLGFCGGPWTLLVYMVEGGGSKLFRFAKEWIYKYTKEAHVLLQKITDVAIDFLAHQVKAGAQMLQVFESWGGELGPNEFNEFSLPYLKQISSWYALDNLCDSGYSCVSLDWLYKPEDAVALNNGRVTLQGNLDPSLKIKSFFNGANSSSTDIL
;
A
#
# COMPACT_ATOMS: atom_id res chain seq x y z
N MET A 1 -14.69 -7.11 23.55
CA MET A 1 -14.18 -5.78 23.96
C MET A 1 -12.82 -5.97 24.62
N THR A 2 -11.77 -5.91 23.83
CA THR A 2 -10.40 -5.72 24.34
C THR A 2 -10.31 -4.29 24.86
N SER A 3 -9.92 -4.11 26.12
CA SER A 3 -9.63 -2.79 26.68
C SER A 3 -8.36 -2.25 26.02
N PHE A 4 -8.47 -1.12 25.33
CA PHE A 4 -7.29 -0.35 24.96
C PHE A 4 -6.64 0.17 26.24
N ASP A 5 -5.43 -0.33 26.53
CA ASP A 5 -4.59 0.18 27.60
C ASP A 5 -4.17 1.61 27.21
N PRO A 6 -4.33 2.65 28.06
CA PRO A 6 -4.06 4.03 27.66
C PRO A 6 -2.57 4.24 27.39
N TYR A 7 -2.20 4.28 26.10
CA TYR A 7 -0.87 4.65 25.65
C TYR A 7 -0.48 6.06 26.14
N LYS A 8 0.80 6.24 26.48
CA LYS A 8 1.34 7.53 26.96
C LYS A 8 1.24 8.66 25.92
N ARG A 9 1.21 8.30 24.64
CA ARG A 9 0.96 9.13 23.46
C ARG A 9 0.42 8.24 22.32
N PRO A 10 -0.24 8.79 21.29
CA PRO A 10 -0.52 8.02 20.07
C PRO A 10 0.77 7.46 19.46
N PRO A 11 0.76 6.24 18.90
CA PRO A 11 1.87 5.70 18.13
C PRO A 11 1.98 6.43 16.78
N VAL A 12 3.21 6.65 16.30
CA VAL A 12 3.51 7.43 15.10
C VAL A 12 4.44 6.63 14.19
N TRP A 13 4.12 6.61 12.91
CA TRP A 13 5.01 6.20 11.82
C TRP A 13 4.70 7.02 10.58
N ILE A 14 5.56 6.98 9.56
CA ILE A 14 5.44 7.86 8.39
C ILE A 14 5.51 7.05 7.10
N MET A 15 4.52 7.22 6.22
CA MET A 15 4.55 6.62 4.89
C MET A 15 5.80 7.09 4.12
N ARG A 16 6.54 6.14 3.54
CA ARG A 16 7.86 6.36 2.91
C ARG A 16 8.96 6.87 3.86
N GLN A 17 8.90 6.52 5.15
CA GLN A 17 9.97 6.80 6.11
C GLN A 17 11.35 6.28 5.66
N ALA A 18 11.40 5.10 5.06
CA ALA A 18 12.61 4.60 4.40
C ALA A 18 12.72 5.21 3.00
N GLY A 19 13.70 6.09 2.76
CA GLY A 19 13.87 6.68 1.44
C GLY A 19 14.86 7.84 1.31
N ARG A 20 14.93 8.37 0.09
CA ARG A 20 15.89 9.36 -0.44
C ARG A 20 16.09 10.67 0.34
N TYR A 21 15.35 10.93 1.41
CA TYR A 21 15.56 12.09 2.27
C TYR A 21 16.60 11.83 3.38
N LEU A 22 16.88 10.56 3.68
CA LEU A 22 17.94 10.11 4.58
C LEU A 22 19.27 9.99 3.80
N PRO A 23 20.39 10.57 4.26
CA PRO A 23 21.71 10.35 3.68
C PRO A 23 22.12 8.85 3.63
N GLU A 24 21.90 8.13 4.73
CA GLU A 24 22.23 6.72 4.91
C GLU A 24 21.49 5.78 3.93
N TYR A 25 20.30 6.19 3.44
CA TYR A 25 19.61 5.47 2.36
C TYR A 25 20.45 5.44 1.08
N HIS A 26 21.12 6.56 0.74
CA HIS A 26 21.95 6.64 -0.45
C HIS A 26 23.27 5.88 -0.29
N GLU A 27 23.80 5.81 0.93
CA GLU A 27 25.00 5.04 1.25
C GLU A 27 24.75 3.54 1.10
N VAL A 28 23.64 3.04 1.67
CA VAL A 28 23.29 1.61 1.66
C VAL A 28 22.77 1.14 0.29
N LYS A 29 21.90 1.93 -0.36
CA LYS A 29 21.45 1.62 -1.73
C LYS A 29 22.61 1.69 -2.74
N GLY A 30 23.47 2.69 -2.61
CA GLY A 30 24.53 2.98 -3.57
C GLY A 30 24.01 3.05 -5.01
N GLY A 31 24.73 2.37 -5.92
CA GLY A 31 24.43 2.33 -7.35
C GLY A 31 23.40 1.27 -7.79
N ARG A 32 22.85 0.46 -6.87
CA ARG A 32 21.93 -0.65 -7.20
C ARG A 32 20.64 -0.16 -7.87
N ASP A 33 19.98 -0.99 -8.66
CA ASP A 33 18.61 -0.71 -9.11
C ASP A 33 17.63 -0.72 -7.93
N PHE A 34 16.49 -0.04 -8.04
CA PHE A 34 15.47 -0.02 -7.00
C PHE A 34 14.88 -1.41 -6.72
N PHE A 35 14.52 -2.20 -7.74
CA PHE A 35 13.99 -3.55 -7.52
C PHE A 35 15.09 -4.55 -7.14
N GLU A 36 16.35 -4.32 -7.55
CA GLU A 36 17.50 -5.03 -6.97
C GLU A 36 17.61 -4.76 -5.46
N THR A 37 17.46 -3.50 -5.04
CA THR A 37 17.50 -3.08 -3.63
C THR A 37 16.36 -3.73 -2.81
N CYS A 38 15.14 -3.82 -3.36
CA CYS A 38 14.00 -4.46 -2.68
C CYS A 38 14.12 -6.00 -2.56
N ARG A 39 14.93 -6.66 -3.41
CA ARG A 39 15.10 -8.12 -3.43
C ARG A 39 16.31 -8.63 -2.65
N ASP A 40 17.24 -7.74 -2.29
CA ASP A 40 18.33 -8.04 -1.36
C ASP A 40 17.80 -7.87 0.08
N ALA A 41 17.57 -8.99 0.77
CA ALA A 41 16.97 -8.99 2.10
C ALA A 41 17.82 -8.28 3.16
N GLU A 42 19.16 -8.28 3.04
CA GLU A 42 20.04 -7.58 3.98
C GLU A 42 19.90 -6.06 3.78
N ILE A 43 20.00 -5.60 2.53
CA ILE A 43 19.89 -4.19 2.15
C ILE A 43 18.48 -3.62 2.40
N ALA A 44 17.44 -4.38 2.09
CA ALA A 44 16.06 -3.98 2.36
C ALA A 44 15.79 -3.90 3.87
N SER A 45 16.33 -4.82 4.68
CA SER A 45 16.21 -4.78 6.15
C SER A 45 16.95 -3.58 6.75
N GLU A 46 18.18 -3.32 6.30
CA GLU A 46 18.96 -2.15 6.69
C GLU A 46 18.21 -0.85 6.39
N ILE A 47 17.76 -0.66 5.15
CA ILE A 47 16.98 0.53 4.75
C ILE A 47 15.65 0.63 5.51
N THR A 48 15.04 -0.49 5.90
CA THR A 48 13.82 -0.52 6.72
C THR A 48 14.04 0.03 8.12
N ILE A 49 15.21 -0.20 8.72
CA ILE A 49 15.48 0.18 10.12
C ILE A 49 16.04 1.60 10.28
N GLN A 50 16.71 2.14 9.25
CA GLN A 50 17.27 3.52 9.24
C GLN A 50 16.35 4.59 9.86
N PRO A 51 15.03 4.65 9.57
CA PRO A 51 14.17 5.68 10.15
C PRO A 51 13.91 5.49 11.64
N ILE A 52 13.93 4.24 12.14
CA ILE A 52 13.76 3.93 13.57
C ILE A 52 14.96 4.43 14.36
N GLU A 53 16.16 4.26 13.80
CA GLU A 53 17.41 4.70 14.42
C GLU A 53 17.59 6.22 14.29
N HIS A 54 17.37 6.80 13.11
CA HIS A 54 17.50 8.25 12.87
C HIS A 54 16.50 9.08 13.68
N PHE A 55 15.31 8.54 13.94
CA PHE A 55 14.25 9.18 14.70
C PHE A 55 13.94 8.43 16.01
N GLU A 56 15.00 7.97 16.71
CA GLU A 56 14.90 7.20 17.96
C GLU A 56 13.88 7.83 18.94
N GLY A 57 12.94 7.01 19.42
CA GLY A 57 11.89 7.41 20.36
C GLY A 57 10.72 8.23 19.77
N LEU A 58 10.78 8.59 18.49
CA LEU A 58 9.71 9.32 17.79
C LEU A 58 8.87 8.42 16.86
N ILE A 59 9.49 7.44 16.20
CA ILE A 59 8.80 6.46 15.34
C ILE A 59 8.61 5.15 16.11
N ASP A 60 7.37 4.64 16.14
CA ASP A 60 6.97 3.44 16.90
C ASP A 60 6.84 2.19 16.04
N ALA A 61 6.94 2.29 14.71
CA ALA A 61 6.81 1.15 13.80
C ALA A 61 7.63 1.29 12.51
N ALA A 62 8.14 0.16 12.01
CA ALA A 62 8.88 0.07 10.75
C ALA A 62 8.03 -0.59 9.66
N ILE A 63 7.79 0.11 8.56
CA ILE A 63 7.26 -0.48 7.32
C ILE A 63 8.40 -0.97 6.44
N ILE A 64 8.26 -2.19 5.94
CA ILE A 64 9.24 -2.84 5.09
C ILE A 64 9.60 -2.00 3.86
N PHE A 65 10.88 -1.97 3.50
CA PHE A 65 11.34 -1.41 2.24
C PHE A 65 11.10 -2.41 1.10
N SER A 66 9.96 -2.26 0.43
CA SER A 66 9.55 -3.04 -0.73
C SER A 66 8.75 -2.16 -1.70
N ASP A 67 8.07 -2.74 -2.69
CA ASP A 67 7.19 -2.03 -3.61
C ASP A 67 5.90 -2.81 -3.90
N ILE A 68 4.80 -2.10 -4.16
CA ILE A 68 3.51 -2.73 -4.50
C ILE A 68 3.59 -3.55 -5.79
N LEU A 69 4.50 -3.21 -6.71
CA LEU A 69 4.63 -3.83 -8.03
C LEU A 69 5.37 -5.18 -8.02
N VAL A 70 5.83 -5.64 -6.85
CA VAL A 70 6.33 -7.01 -6.63
C VAL A 70 5.29 -8.07 -7.02
N ILE A 71 3.99 -7.83 -6.77
CA ILE A 71 2.93 -8.76 -7.19
C ILE A 71 2.87 -8.89 -8.73
N PRO A 72 2.73 -7.81 -9.52
CA PRO A 72 2.88 -7.85 -10.98
C PRO A 72 4.17 -8.52 -11.48
N GLN A 73 5.32 -8.30 -10.81
CA GLN A 73 6.58 -8.97 -11.16
C GLN A 73 6.51 -10.49 -10.94
N ALA A 74 6.00 -10.94 -9.78
CA ALA A 74 5.80 -12.35 -9.49
C ALA A 74 4.76 -13.02 -10.43
N MET A 75 3.77 -12.25 -10.89
CA MET A 75 2.83 -12.63 -11.95
C MET A 75 3.46 -12.68 -13.36
N GLY A 76 4.74 -12.34 -13.53
CA GLY A 76 5.50 -12.47 -14.77
C GLY A 76 5.65 -11.19 -15.59
N MET A 77 5.29 -10.02 -15.06
CA MET A 77 5.43 -8.75 -15.77
C MET A 77 6.76 -8.06 -15.47
N GLU A 78 7.47 -7.62 -16.51
CA GLU A 78 8.70 -6.84 -16.37
C GLU A 78 8.40 -5.37 -16.04
N VAL A 79 9.05 -4.85 -14.99
CA VAL A 79 8.88 -3.47 -14.49
C VAL A 79 10.24 -2.83 -14.25
N GLU A 80 10.45 -1.66 -14.85
CA GLU A 80 11.63 -0.82 -14.69
C GLU A 80 11.29 0.43 -13.87
N MET A 81 12.22 0.90 -13.02
CA MET A 81 12.08 2.20 -12.33
C MET A 81 12.86 3.28 -13.09
N ILE A 82 12.18 3.97 -14.01
CA ILE A 82 12.78 5.03 -14.82
C ILE A 82 12.94 6.30 -13.99
N GLU A 83 14.15 6.86 -13.96
CA GLU A 83 14.45 8.07 -13.19
C GLU A 83 13.52 9.24 -13.60
N LYS A 84 12.94 9.93 -12.61
CA LYS A 84 11.97 11.05 -12.76
C LYS A 84 10.61 10.68 -13.41
N GLN A 85 10.45 9.50 -14.01
CA GLN A 85 9.19 9.00 -14.57
C GLN A 85 8.45 8.06 -13.60
N GLY A 86 9.18 7.23 -12.85
CA GLY A 86 8.62 6.22 -11.96
C GLY A 86 8.51 4.85 -12.64
N PRO A 87 7.59 3.97 -12.19
CA PRO A 87 7.49 2.61 -12.71
C PRO A 87 7.01 2.58 -14.16
N HIS A 88 7.66 1.76 -14.97
CA HIS A 88 7.35 1.50 -16.36
C HIS A 88 7.25 0.00 -16.60
N PHE A 89 6.13 -0.46 -17.15
CA PHE A 89 6.00 -1.85 -17.61
C PHE A 89 6.41 -1.95 -19.08
N VAL A 90 7.28 -2.91 -19.39
CA VAL A 90 7.81 -3.11 -20.75
C VAL A 90 6.73 -3.61 -21.71
N ASP A 91 5.89 -4.56 -21.27
CA ASP A 91 4.76 -5.11 -22.04
C ASP A 91 3.45 -5.12 -21.21
N PRO A 92 2.76 -3.97 -21.08
CA PRO A 92 1.53 -3.85 -20.29
C PRO A 92 0.31 -4.52 -20.93
N LEU A 93 -0.69 -4.84 -20.10
CA LEU A 93 -1.89 -5.57 -20.52
C LEU A 93 -2.90 -4.64 -21.21
N ARG A 94 -2.91 -4.60 -22.55
CA ARG A 94 -3.77 -3.70 -23.33
C ARG A 94 -5.10 -4.34 -23.72
N LYS A 95 -5.18 -5.67 -23.75
CA LYS A 95 -6.35 -6.45 -24.20
C LYS A 95 -6.46 -7.78 -23.44
N PRO A 96 -7.63 -8.44 -23.41
CA PRO A 96 -7.83 -9.67 -22.66
C PRO A 96 -6.89 -10.82 -23.00
N GLU A 97 -6.45 -10.95 -24.26
CA GLU A 97 -5.53 -12.02 -24.66
C GLU A 97 -4.14 -11.87 -24.02
N ASP A 98 -3.79 -10.67 -23.53
CA ASP A 98 -2.53 -10.44 -22.81
C ASP A 98 -2.51 -11.13 -21.43
N LEU A 99 -3.66 -11.58 -20.90
CA LEU A 99 -3.70 -12.40 -19.68
C LEU A 99 -2.96 -13.74 -19.82
N LEU A 100 -2.74 -14.20 -21.06
CA LEU A 100 -1.93 -15.38 -21.36
C LEU A 100 -0.41 -15.17 -21.15
N LYS A 101 0.02 -13.91 -20.95
CA LYS A 101 1.41 -13.58 -20.58
C LYS A 101 1.70 -13.80 -19.10
N LEU A 102 0.66 -13.88 -18.27
CA LEU A 102 0.79 -13.98 -16.82
C LEU A 102 1.06 -15.42 -16.37
N ASN A 103 1.90 -15.58 -15.35
CA ASN A 103 2.21 -16.87 -14.75
C ASN A 103 0.93 -17.55 -14.21
N GLU A 104 0.71 -18.81 -14.57
CA GLU A 104 -0.40 -19.62 -14.02
C GLU A 104 -0.17 -19.99 -12.54
N LYS A 105 1.10 -20.08 -12.12
CA LYS A 105 1.52 -20.33 -10.74
C LYS A 105 2.54 -19.28 -10.35
N VAL A 106 2.25 -18.57 -9.26
CA VAL A 106 3.14 -17.56 -8.69
C VAL A 106 3.82 -18.16 -7.47
N ASP A 107 5.14 -18.05 -7.43
CA ASP A 107 5.98 -18.48 -6.31
C ASP A 107 6.49 -17.22 -5.60
N ILE A 108 5.83 -16.87 -4.50
CA ILE A 108 6.04 -15.60 -3.80
C ILE A 108 7.11 -15.69 -2.70
N GLU A 109 7.61 -16.89 -2.37
CA GLU A 109 8.59 -17.08 -1.29
C GLU A 109 9.93 -16.37 -1.56
N LYS A 110 10.23 -16.10 -2.84
CA LYS A 110 11.43 -15.41 -3.31
C LYS A 110 11.42 -13.90 -3.11
N GLU A 111 10.26 -13.31 -2.83
CA GLU A 111 10.04 -11.85 -2.79
C GLU A 111 9.79 -11.35 -1.35
N LEU A 112 10.19 -12.12 -0.33
CA LEU A 112 9.90 -11.87 1.09
C LEU A 112 11.07 -11.22 1.84
N VAL A 113 10.72 -10.22 2.66
CA VAL A 113 11.56 -9.60 3.69
C VAL A 113 10.64 -9.42 4.95
N PRO A 114 11.13 -9.32 6.20
CA PRO A 114 10.29 -9.21 7.40
C PRO A 114 10.04 -7.77 7.94
N LEU A 115 9.16 -7.68 8.96
CA LEU A 115 8.49 -6.48 9.53
C LEU A 115 7.39 -5.83 8.66
N LEU A 116 6.68 -4.81 9.17
CA LEU A 116 5.27 -4.49 8.80
C LEU A 116 5.02 -4.65 7.31
N GLY A 117 4.19 -5.63 7.01
CA GLY A 117 3.98 -6.09 5.64
C GLY A 117 3.03 -5.19 4.87
N PHE A 118 3.17 -5.17 3.55
CA PHE A 118 2.18 -4.54 2.70
C PHE A 118 2.09 -5.17 1.30
N CYS A 119 1.01 -4.82 0.60
CA CYS A 119 0.88 -5.02 -0.84
C CYS A 119 0.09 -3.87 -1.49
N GLY A 120 0.03 -3.83 -2.82
CA GLY A 120 -0.93 -2.99 -3.53
C GLY A 120 -2.34 -3.56 -3.47
N GLY A 121 -3.35 -2.68 -3.51
CA GLY A 121 -4.74 -3.08 -3.68
C GLY A 121 -5.01 -3.63 -5.10
N PRO A 122 -5.92 -4.60 -5.28
CA PRO A 122 -6.14 -5.25 -6.57
C PRO A 122 -6.50 -4.30 -7.71
N TRP A 123 -7.29 -3.26 -7.45
CA TRP A 123 -7.62 -2.25 -8.45
C TRP A 123 -6.39 -1.40 -8.82
N THR A 124 -5.64 -0.95 -7.82
CA THR A 124 -4.41 -0.16 -7.98
C THR A 124 -3.37 -0.92 -8.79
N LEU A 125 -3.20 -2.22 -8.53
CA LEU A 125 -2.30 -3.08 -9.29
C LEU A 125 -2.80 -3.31 -10.72
N LEU A 126 -4.10 -3.56 -10.92
CA LEU A 126 -4.68 -3.62 -12.27
C LEU A 126 -4.37 -2.34 -13.05
N VAL A 127 -4.59 -1.16 -12.46
CA VAL A 127 -4.29 0.14 -13.08
C VAL A 127 -2.82 0.19 -13.55
N TYR A 128 -1.86 -0.15 -12.71
CA TYR A 128 -0.44 -0.17 -13.11
C TYR A 128 -0.16 -1.17 -14.24
N MET A 129 -0.70 -2.39 -14.16
CA MET A 129 -0.52 -3.46 -15.14
C MET A 129 -1.12 -3.12 -16.52
N VAL A 130 -2.27 -2.43 -16.57
CA VAL A 130 -2.97 -2.10 -17.83
C VAL A 130 -2.60 -0.73 -18.41
N GLU A 131 -2.23 0.25 -17.58
CA GLU A 131 -1.72 1.56 -18.05
C GLU A 131 -0.24 1.47 -18.45
N GLY A 132 0.53 0.63 -17.74
CA GLY A 132 1.97 0.42 -17.90
C GLY A 132 2.85 1.37 -17.09
N GLY A 133 2.30 1.92 -16.00
CA GLY A 133 2.94 2.92 -15.14
C GLY A 133 1.90 3.79 -14.44
N GLY A 134 2.35 4.88 -13.81
CA GLY A 134 1.43 5.87 -13.22
C GLY A 134 0.61 6.61 -14.29
N SER A 135 -0.70 6.79 -14.07
CA SER A 135 -1.61 7.46 -15.00
C SER A 135 -2.35 8.62 -14.33
N LYS A 136 -2.83 9.56 -15.16
CA LYS A 136 -3.72 10.66 -14.75
C LYS A 136 -5.09 10.62 -15.43
N LEU A 137 -5.25 9.73 -16.41
CA LEU A 137 -6.47 9.62 -17.22
C LEU A 137 -7.16 8.26 -17.00
N PHE A 138 -6.39 7.23 -16.62
CA PHE A 138 -6.87 5.87 -16.37
C PHE A 138 -7.60 5.32 -17.61
N ARG A 139 -7.07 5.62 -18.81
CA ARG A 139 -7.75 5.35 -20.09
C ARG A 139 -7.92 3.85 -20.32
N PHE A 140 -6.85 3.09 -20.14
CA PHE A 140 -6.86 1.65 -20.33
C PHE A 140 -7.56 0.95 -19.17
N ALA A 141 -7.39 1.42 -17.93
CA ALA A 141 -8.15 0.90 -16.79
C ALA A 141 -9.67 1.06 -16.98
N LYS A 142 -10.11 2.22 -17.48
CA LYS A 142 -11.51 2.47 -17.85
C LYS A 142 -11.96 1.64 -19.06
N GLU A 143 -11.10 1.44 -20.07
CA GLU A 143 -11.41 0.52 -21.18
C GLU A 143 -11.61 -0.91 -20.67
N TRP A 144 -10.75 -1.41 -19.78
CA TRP A 144 -10.89 -2.74 -19.17
C TRP A 144 -12.23 -2.91 -18.45
N ILE A 145 -12.61 -2.02 -17.52
CA ILE A 145 -13.86 -2.20 -16.76
C ILE A 145 -15.13 -2.01 -17.61
N TYR A 146 -15.13 -1.11 -18.60
CA TYR A 146 -16.34 -0.82 -19.42
C TYR A 146 -16.47 -1.67 -20.70
N LYS A 147 -15.38 -2.22 -21.24
CA LYS A 147 -15.38 -2.99 -22.51
C LYS A 147 -15.03 -4.47 -22.32
N TYR A 148 -14.20 -4.78 -21.32
CA TYR A 148 -13.70 -6.12 -21.02
C TYR A 148 -14.05 -6.52 -19.58
N THR A 149 -15.27 -6.18 -19.13
CA THR A 149 -15.70 -6.26 -17.73
C THR A 149 -15.45 -7.63 -17.10
N LYS A 150 -15.73 -8.72 -17.82
CA LYS A 150 -15.53 -10.09 -17.33
C LYS A 150 -14.05 -10.40 -17.13
N GLU A 151 -13.22 -9.95 -18.05
CA GLU A 151 -11.79 -10.21 -18.07
C GLU A 151 -11.05 -9.29 -17.08
N ALA A 152 -11.58 -8.09 -16.80
CA ALA A 152 -11.19 -7.27 -15.67
C ALA A 152 -11.45 -7.99 -14.34
N HIS A 153 -12.61 -8.62 -14.15
CA HIS A 153 -12.85 -9.44 -12.95
C HIS A 153 -11.90 -10.65 -12.84
N VAL A 154 -11.53 -11.29 -13.95
CA VAL A 154 -10.54 -12.38 -13.97
C VAL A 154 -9.15 -11.87 -13.55
N LEU A 155 -8.73 -10.70 -14.04
CA LEU A 155 -7.46 -10.09 -13.65
C LEU A 155 -7.45 -9.69 -12.18
N LEU A 156 -8.49 -9.01 -11.71
CA LEU A 156 -8.65 -8.60 -10.31
C LEU A 156 -8.62 -9.80 -9.36
N GLN A 157 -9.30 -10.90 -9.70
CA GLN A 157 -9.25 -12.12 -8.88
C GLN A 157 -7.84 -12.72 -8.85
N LYS A 158 -7.16 -12.83 -10.00
CA LYS A 158 -5.77 -13.32 -10.06
C LYS A 158 -4.82 -12.49 -9.19
N ILE A 159 -4.96 -11.16 -9.21
CA ILE A 159 -4.16 -10.27 -8.35
C ILE A 159 -4.50 -10.49 -6.87
N THR A 160 -5.79 -10.67 -6.56
CA THR A 160 -6.32 -10.90 -5.20
C THR A 160 -5.77 -12.19 -4.59
N ASP A 161 -5.79 -13.28 -5.35
CA ASP A 161 -5.28 -14.58 -4.91
C ASP A 161 -3.78 -14.48 -4.56
N VAL A 162 -2.98 -13.85 -5.42
CA VAL A 162 -1.54 -13.62 -5.19
C VAL A 162 -1.29 -12.66 -4.02
N ALA A 163 -2.14 -11.63 -3.83
CA ALA A 163 -2.02 -10.71 -2.70
C ALA A 163 -2.30 -11.40 -1.36
N ILE A 164 -3.30 -12.28 -1.30
CA ILE A 164 -3.60 -13.10 -0.11
C ILE A 164 -2.38 -13.98 0.23
N ASP A 165 -1.84 -14.70 -0.75
CA ASP A 165 -0.67 -15.55 -0.55
C ASP A 165 0.57 -14.74 -0.12
N PHE A 166 0.83 -13.58 -0.74
CA PHE A 166 1.96 -12.71 -0.39
C PHE A 166 1.88 -12.23 1.07
N LEU A 167 0.73 -11.68 1.46
CA LEU A 167 0.49 -11.17 2.81
C LEU A 167 0.53 -12.29 3.85
N ALA A 168 -0.01 -13.46 3.55
CA ALA A 168 0.07 -14.63 4.43
C ALA A 168 1.52 -15.09 4.66
N HIS A 169 2.38 -14.99 3.64
CA HIS A 169 3.81 -15.28 3.79
C HIS A 169 4.56 -14.19 4.57
N GLN A 170 4.22 -12.91 4.40
CA GLN A 170 4.77 -11.83 5.24
C GLN A 170 4.44 -12.06 6.73
N VAL A 171 3.22 -12.52 7.06
CA VAL A 171 2.86 -12.91 8.44
C VAL A 171 3.71 -14.07 8.94
N LYS A 172 3.91 -15.13 8.14
CA LYS A 172 4.82 -16.25 8.49
C LYS A 172 6.26 -15.78 8.71
N ALA A 173 6.73 -14.78 7.96
CA ALA A 173 8.04 -14.16 8.09
C ALA A 173 8.17 -13.22 9.30
N GLY A 174 7.07 -12.90 9.99
CA GLY A 174 7.06 -12.10 11.23
C GLY A 174 6.40 -10.72 11.13
N ALA A 175 5.72 -10.39 10.04
CA ALA A 175 4.95 -9.14 9.95
C ALA A 175 3.81 -9.13 11.00
N GLN A 176 3.85 -8.17 11.92
CA GLN A 176 2.91 -8.06 13.05
C GLN A 176 1.61 -7.31 12.69
N MET A 177 1.63 -6.52 11.62
CA MET A 177 0.49 -5.87 11.01
C MET A 177 0.75 -5.77 9.50
N LEU A 178 -0.33 -5.72 8.72
CA LEU A 178 -0.33 -5.70 7.26
C LEU A 178 -1.11 -4.48 6.75
N GLN A 179 -0.66 -3.87 5.65
CA GLN A 179 -1.34 -2.76 4.98
C GLN A 179 -1.60 -3.04 3.49
N VAL A 180 -2.79 -2.71 3.00
CA VAL A 180 -3.15 -2.81 1.58
C VAL A 180 -3.28 -1.41 1.00
N PHE A 181 -2.44 -1.07 0.02
CA PHE A 181 -2.42 0.25 -0.62
C PHE A 181 -3.34 0.30 -1.84
N GLU A 182 -4.62 0.60 -1.64
CA GLU A 182 -5.59 0.85 -2.72
C GLU A 182 -5.58 2.33 -3.18
N SER A 183 -4.40 2.84 -3.52
CA SER A 183 -4.17 4.26 -3.80
C SER A 183 -5.00 4.84 -4.95
N TRP A 184 -5.40 4.03 -5.94
CA TRP A 184 -6.24 4.48 -7.06
C TRP A 184 -7.74 4.24 -6.86
N GLY A 185 -8.17 3.78 -5.67
CA GLY A 185 -9.58 3.54 -5.37
C GLY A 185 -10.46 4.81 -5.47
N GLY A 186 -9.90 5.98 -5.17
CA GLY A 186 -10.58 7.28 -5.29
C GLY A 186 -10.83 7.77 -6.72
N GLU A 187 -10.27 7.11 -7.74
CA GLU A 187 -10.49 7.42 -9.16
C GLU A 187 -11.72 6.70 -9.75
N LEU A 188 -12.38 5.85 -8.95
CA LEU A 188 -13.60 5.15 -9.29
C LEU A 188 -14.85 5.91 -8.83
N GLY A 189 -15.92 5.81 -9.61
CA GLY A 189 -17.26 6.17 -9.13
C GLY A 189 -17.74 5.20 -8.04
N PRO A 190 -18.76 5.56 -7.24
CA PRO A 190 -19.23 4.70 -6.14
C PRO A 190 -19.70 3.31 -6.60
N ASN A 191 -20.27 3.18 -7.80
CA ASN A 191 -20.69 1.89 -8.35
C ASN A 191 -19.47 1.06 -8.76
N GLU A 192 -18.55 1.66 -9.52
CA GLU A 192 -17.33 1.00 -9.97
C GLU A 192 -16.42 0.60 -8.80
N PHE A 193 -16.34 1.40 -7.73
CA PHE A 193 -15.61 1.02 -6.52
C PHE A 193 -16.22 -0.21 -5.86
N ASN A 194 -17.56 -0.27 -5.76
CA ASN A 194 -18.30 -1.41 -5.20
C ASN A 194 -18.18 -2.69 -6.04
N GLU A 195 -17.82 -2.60 -7.32
CA GLU A 195 -17.72 -3.72 -8.27
C GLU A 195 -16.26 -4.17 -8.51
N PHE A 196 -15.32 -3.23 -8.68
CA PHE A 196 -13.95 -3.50 -9.15
C PHE A 196 -12.85 -3.36 -8.10
N SER A 197 -13.13 -2.82 -6.90
CA SER A 197 -12.14 -2.75 -5.81
C SER A 197 -12.66 -3.39 -4.51
N LEU A 198 -13.82 -2.93 -4.03
CA LEU A 198 -14.37 -3.37 -2.74
C LEU A 198 -14.53 -4.89 -2.58
N PRO A 199 -15.00 -5.68 -3.57
CA PRO A 199 -15.16 -7.12 -3.41
C PRO A 199 -13.83 -7.86 -3.24
N TYR A 200 -12.74 -7.28 -3.77
CA TYR A 200 -11.40 -7.86 -3.75
C TYR A 200 -10.64 -7.48 -2.47
N LEU A 201 -10.77 -6.22 -2.03
CA LEU A 201 -10.32 -5.81 -0.69
C LEU A 201 -11.00 -6.61 0.43
N LYS A 202 -12.28 -6.97 0.25
CA LYS A 202 -13.06 -7.86 1.14
C LYS A 202 -12.58 -9.31 1.18
N GLN A 203 -11.87 -9.77 0.15
CA GLN A 203 -11.26 -11.11 0.09
C GLN A 203 -9.85 -11.11 0.71
N ILE A 204 -9.11 -10.00 0.58
CA ILE A 204 -7.79 -9.83 1.21
C ILE A 204 -7.92 -9.67 2.73
N SER A 205 -8.89 -8.89 3.21
CA SER A 205 -9.26 -8.96 4.63
C SER A 205 -9.97 -10.27 4.96
N SER A 206 -9.94 -10.59 6.25
CA SER A 206 -10.89 -11.51 6.86
C SER A 206 -12.32 -10.93 6.92
N TRP A 207 -12.92 -10.70 5.74
CA TRP A 207 -14.31 -10.35 5.41
C TRP A 207 -14.86 -8.93 5.77
N TYR A 208 -15.80 -8.45 4.91
CA TYR A 208 -16.78 -7.34 5.08
C TYR A 208 -16.28 -5.87 4.93
N ALA A 209 -17.06 -4.94 4.34
CA ALA A 209 -16.71 -3.50 4.09
C ALA A 209 -17.93 -2.71 3.55
N LEU A 210 -18.17 -1.39 3.74
CA LEU A 210 -17.36 -0.26 4.28
C LEU A 210 -17.96 0.45 5.53
N ASP A 211 -19.27 0.58 5.67
CA ASP A 211 -19.91 0.65 7.01
C ASP A 211 -19.59 -0.63 7.80
N ASN A 212 -19.44 -1.73 7.06
CA ASN A 212 -18.82 -2.93 7.56
C ASN A 212 -17.29 -2.99 7.34
N LEU A 213 -16.56 -1.89 7.04
CA LEU A 213 -15.07 -1.84 7.17
C LEU A 213 -14.79 -1.68 8.65
N CYS A 214 -15.54 -0.76 9.24
CA CYS A 214 -15.73 -0.63 10.65
C CYS A 214 -16.14 -1.98 11.32
N ASP A 215 -16.89 -2.86 10.61
CA ASP A 215 -17.23 -4.23 11.06
C ASP A 215 -16.40 -5.37 10.41
N SER A 216 -15.28 -5.08 9.75
CA SER A 216 -14.57 -6.03 8.85
C SER A 216 -13.47 -6.89 9.46
N GLY A 217 -13.20 -6.70 10.74
CA GLY A 217 -11.98 -7.20 11.35
C GLY A 217 -10.68 -6.53 10.88
N TYR A 218 -10.67 -5.58 9.92
CA TYR A 218 -9.52 -4.66 9.77
C TYR A 218 -9.32 -3.94 11.11
N SER A 219 -8.16 -4.10 11.72
CA SER A 219 -7.86 -3.45 13.01
C SER A 219 -7.65 -1.93 12.85
N CYS A 220 -7.37 -1.47 11.64
CA CYS A 220 -7.10 -0.08 11.32
C CYS A 220 -7.56 0.29 9.89
N VAL A 221 -8.04 1.53 9.70
CA VAL A 221 -8.28 2.16 8.40
C VAL A 221 -7.43 3.42 8.28
N SER A 222 -6.60 3.50 7.25
CA SER A 222 -5.76 4.67 6.95
C SER A 222 -6.53 5.70 6.12
N LEU A 223 -6.35 6.98 6.43
CA LEU A 223 -6.95 8.12 5.72
C LEU A 223 -5.87 9.08 5.20
N ASP A 224 -6.16 9.72 4.08
CA ASP A 224 -5.36 10.82 3.54
C ASP A 224 -5.84 12.18 4.07
N TRP A 225 -5.06 13.22 3.78
CA TRP A 225 -5.26 14.58 4.29
C TRP A 225 -6.45 15.33 3.69
N LEU A 226 -7.15 14.76 2.70
CA LEU A 226 -8.33 15.39 2.09
C LEU A 226 -9.59 15.16 2.94
N TYR A 227 -9.60 14.14 3.81
CA TYR A 227 -10.69 13.86 4.72
C TYR A 227 -10.43 14.47 6.11
N LYS A 228 -11.39 15.17 6.70
CA LYS A 228 -11.20 15.81 8.01
C LYS A 228 -11.21 14.78 9.15
N PRO A 229 -10.33 14.92 10.18
CA PRO A 229 -10.31 14.02 11.33
C PRO A 229 -11.64 13.96 12.08
N GLU A 230 -12.27 15.11 12.34
CA GLU A 230 -13.55 15.21 13.07
C GLU A 230 -14.67 14.43 12.37
N ASP A 231 -14.82 14.63 11.04
CA ASP A 231 -15.80 13.93 10.22
C ASP A 231 -15.51 12.41 10.17
N ALA A 232 -14.23 12.03 10.12
CA ALA A 232 -13.80 10.62 10.11
C ALA A 232 -14.08 9.92 11.44
N VAL A 233 -13.79 10.57 12.57
CA VAL A 233 -14.07 10.03 13.91
C VAL A 233 -15.57 9.91 14.14
N ALA A 234 -16.36 10.90 13.73
CA ALA A 234 -17.81 10.87 13.82
C ALA A 234 -18.43 9.73 12.98
N LEU A 235 -17.93 9.52 11.75
CA LEU A 235 -18.38 8.43 10.87
C LEU A 235 -17.92 7.05 11.36
N ASN A 236 -16.68 6.94 11.84
CA ASN A 236 -16.12 5.71 12.40
C ASN A 236 -16.89 5.28 13.66
N ASN A 237 -17.29 6.21 14.53
CA ASN A 237 -18.04 5.93 15.75
C ASN A 237 -17.35 4.85 16.65
N GLY A 238 -16.01 4.90 16.71
CA GLY A 238 -15.18 4.01 17.54
C GLY A 238 -15.12 2.55 17.10
N ARG A 239 -15.45 2.24 15.83
CA ARG A 239 -15.52 0.85 15.34
C ARG A 239 -14.15 0.27 14.95
N VAL A 240 -13.28 1.06 14.33
CA VAL A 240 -11.88 0.70 14.01
C VAL A 240 -10.89 1.76 14.49
N THR A 241 -9.61 1.38 14.60
CA THR A 241 -8.53 2.36 14.74
C THR A 241 -8.44 3.17 13.45
N LEU A 242 -8.21 4.47 13.54
CA LEU A 242 -7.89 5.30 12.37
C LEU A 242 -6.39 5.58 12.34
N GLN A 243 -5.84 5.76 11.14
CA GLN A 243 -4.42 6.08 10.92
C GLN A 243 -4.28 7.21 9.92
N GLY A 244 -3.31 8.09 10.14
CA GLY A 244 -3.09 9.28 9.33
C GLY A 244 -3.39 10.53 10.15
N ASN A 245 -3.79 11.65 9.57
CA ASN A 245 -3.99 11.95 8.15
C ASN A 245 -3.15 13.16 7.72
N LEU A 246 -2.04 13.43 8.41
CA LEU A 246 -1.23 14.63 8.22
C LEU A 246 -0.78 14.83 6.76
N ASP A 247 -0.98 16.03 6.21
CA ASP A 247 -0.49 16.41 4.89
C ASP A 247 1.06 16.33 4.86
N PRO A 248 1.66 15.51 3.97
CA PRO A 248 3.10 15.30 3.92
C PRO A 248 3.90 16.53 3.47
N SER A 249 3.24 17.59 2.98
CA SER A 249 3.88 18.88 2.69
C SER A 249 4.15 19.73 3.95
N LEU A 250 3.49 19.41 5.07
CA LEU A 250 3.69 20.09 6.34
C LEU A 250 5.02 19.65 6.98
N LYS A 251 5.89 20.62 7.27
CA LYS A 251 7.18 20.34 7.93
C LYS A 251 6.92 19.90 9.38
N ILE A 252 7.22 18.64 9.66
CA ILE A 252 7.12 18.00 10.99
C ILE A 252 7.77 18.86 12.09
N LYS A 253 8.92 19.48 11.81
CA LYS A 253 9.63 20.37 12.76
C LYS A 253 8.90 21.68 13.09
N SER A 254 8.00 22.19 12.25
CA SER A 254 7.14 23.33 12.62
C SER A 254 5.91 22.89 13.41
N PHE A 255 5.38 21.69 13.12
CA PHE A 255 4.22 21.15 13.81
C PHE A 255 4.52 20.92 15.31
N PHE A 256 5.59 20.20 15.63
CA PHE A 256 5.95 19.91 17.03
C PHE A 256 6.52 21.09 17.84
N ASN A 257 6.90 22.21 17.20
CA ASN A 257 7.54 23.35 17.90
C ASN A 257 6.67 24.63 17.96
N GLY A 258 5.50 24.68 17.31
CA GLY A 258 4.79 25.96 17.19
C GLY A 258 3.45 25.95 16.49
N ALA A 259 2.46 25.25 17.04
CA ALA A 259 1.04 25.58 16.85
C ALA A 259 0.23 25.22 18.10
N ASN A 260 -0.83 25.99 18.38
CA ASN A 260 -1.92 25.51 19.23
C ASN A 260 -2.82 24.56 18.42
N SER A 261 -2.24 23.56 17.74
CA SER A 261 -3.00 22.46 17.18
C SER A 261 -3.42 21.56 18.34
N SER A 262 -4.69 21.57 18.68
CA SER A 262 -5.25 20.59 19.60
C SER A 262 -5.06 19.19 19.03
N SER A 263 -5.08 18.17 19.89
CA SER A 263 -5.00 16.75 19.49
C SER A 263 -6.26 16.26 18.76
N THR A 264 -6.98 17.16 18.09
CA THR A 264 -8.16 17.00 17.24
C THR A 264 -7.79 17.02 15.75
N ASP A 265 -6.62 17.55 15.41
CA ASP A 265 -6.25 17.90 14.03
C ASP A 265 -5.57 16.74 13.28
N ILE A 266 -5.32 15.62 13.97
CA ILE A 266 -4.71 14.36 13.47
C ILE A 266 -5.41 13.18 14.18
N LEU A 267 -5.41 12.00 13.55
CA LEU A 267 -6.08 10.77 13.99
C LEU A 267 -5.18 9.88 14.88
#